data_AF-A0A838RUS6-F1
#
_entry.id   AF-A0A838RUS6-F1
#
_cell.length_a   1.000
_cell.length_b   1.000
_cell.length_c   1.000
_cell.angle_alpha   90.00
_cell.angle_beta   90.00
_cell.angle_gamma   90.00
#
_symmetry.space_group_name_H-M   'P 1'
#
loop_
_entity.id
_entity.type
_entity.pdbx_description
1 polymer ?
#
loop_
_entity_poly.entity_id
_entity_poly.type
_entity_poly.pdbx_seq_one_letter_code
_entity_poly.pdbx_strand_id
1 'polypeptide(L)'
;ASFFDHFSQATLFYNSQSEPEKNHIVNAFRFELGKVETKPIRERMLALIAQVDKALANQVAEGLGLKVPSKLDKPLNMSIPADGDPRKFQPKRVSQGIENSPALSMVNNPNFPKDTIKTRKIAFLVADGFDDVAVSDMKKALMTAGALAMTVAPRLGVLTGANGEECKADFSFLTGSSVLFDAVYVPGGDASVAALQGEPEALNFVDEAYKHCKAIAATGAAVGLLARFQGEKSTDTNTSDDPVAANQGVVTSRESVTDDFALVFIEAIAQHRHWERER
;
A
#
# COMPACT_ATOMS: atom_id res chain seq x y z
N ALA A 1 0.63 17.78 39.26
CA ALA A 1 1.12 16.49 38.74
C ALA A 1 0.71 16.35 37.28
N SER A 2 1.59 16.79 36.38
CA SER A 2 1.42 16.80 34.91
C SER A 2 1.58 15.42 34.27
N PHE A 3 2.18 14.46 34.98
CA PHE A 3 2.55 13.14 34.44
C PHE A 3 1.42 12.11 34.40
N PHE A 4 0.26 12.38 35.00
CA PHE A 4 -0.86 11.42 35.03
C PHE A 4 -1.78 11.50 33.80
N ASP A 5 -1.42 12.30 32.80
CA ASP A 5 -2.07 12.28 31.50
C ASP A 5 -1.39 11.23 30.61
N HIS A 6 -2.05 10.09 30.43
CA HIS A 6 -1.49 8.96 29.69
C HIS A 6 -2.15 8.74 28.32
N PHE A 7 -3.25 9.46 28.03
CA PHE A 7 -4.12 9.12 26.89
C PHE A 7 -4.32 10.28 25.93
N SER A 8 -4.17 11.54 26.36
CA SER A 8 -4.54 12.69 25.50
C SER A 8 -3.72 12.75 24.21
N GLN A 9 -2.42 12.47 24.25
CA GLN A 9 -1.56 12.44 23.07
C GLN A 9 -1.85 11.24 22.16
N ALA A 10 -2.19 10.08 22.73
CA ALA A 10 -2.61 8.92 21.96
C ALA A 10 -3.92 9.19 21.21
N THR A 11 -4.88 9.87 21.87
CA THR A 11 -6.12 10.33 21.25
C THR A 11 -5.83 11.33 20.14
N LEU A 12 -4.99 12.34 20.39
CA LEU A 12 -4.58 13.32 19.38
C LEU A 12 -3.94 12.62 18.16
N PHE A 13 -3.03 11.69 18.39
CA PHE A 13 -2.39 10.91 17.33
C PHE A 13 -3.42 10.16 16.50
N TYR A 14 -4.28 9.36 17.15
CA TYR A 14 -5.30 8.56 16.44
C TYR A 14 -6.29 9.44 15.67
N ASN A 15 -6.75 10.54 16.27
CA ASN A 15 -7.66 11.48 15.61
C ASN A 15 -7.06 12.12 14.35
N SER A 16 -5.74 12.27 14.32
CA SER A 16 -5.01 12.88 13.21
C SER A 16 -4.81 11.95 12.01
N GLN A 17 -5.03 10.64 12.17
CA GLN A 17 -4.82 9.66 11.12
C GLN A 17 -5.91 9.72 10.05
N SER A 18 -5.53 9.52 8.80
CA SER A 18 -6.45 9.29 7.68
C SER A 18 -7.23 7.97 7.87
N GLU A 19 -8.29 7.78 7.08
CA GLU A 19 -9.08 6.55 7.11
C GLU A 19 -8.24 5.27 6.89
N PRO A 20 -7.40 5.14 5.83
CA PRO A 20 -6.55 3.95 5.67
C PRO A 20 -5.56 3.77 6.82
N GLU A 21 -4.98 4.84 7.36
CA GLU A 21 -4.08 4.75 8.52
C GLU A 21 -4.81 4.24 9.77
N LYS A 22 -6.06 4.65 10.01
CA LYS A 22 -6.88 4.12 11.10
C LYS A 22 -7.18 2.64 10.89
N ASN A 23 -7.54 2.23 9.67
CA ASN A 23 -7.78 0.82 9.33
C ASN A 23 -6.50 -0.03 9.54
N HIS A 24 -5.34 0.48 9.14
CA HIS A 24 -4.06 -0.16 9.42
C HIS A 24 -3.76 -0.29 10.92
N ILE A 25 -4.04 0.74 11.72
CA ILE A 25 -3.90 0.67 13.18
C ILE A 25 -4.81 -0.40 13.79
N VAL A 26 -6.07 -0.47 13.34
CA VAL A 26 -7.02 -1.52 13.75
C VAL A 26 -6.48 -2.90 13.41
N ASN A 27 -6.04 -3.10 12.16
CA ASN A 27 -5.48 -4.37 11.68
C ASN A 27 -4.22 -4.76 12.46
N ALA A 28 -3.35 -3.80 12.77
CA ALA A 28 -2.16 -4.03 13.59
C ALA A 28 -2.53 -4.48 15.01
N PHE A 29 -3.47 -3.82 15.67
CA PHE A 29 -3.94 -4.26 16.98
C PHE A 29 -4.56 -5.65 16.94
N ARG A 30 -5.38 -5.94 15.92
CA ARG A 30 -5.98 -7.28 15.74
C ARG A 30 -4.92 -8.35 15.52
N PHE A 31 -3.93 -8.08 14.69
CA PHE A 31 -2.85 -9.00 14.38
C PHE A 31 -1.98 -9.28 15.62
N GLU A 32 -1.52 -8.24 16.31
CA GLU A 32 -0.65 -8.39 17.47
C GLU A 32 -1.38 -9.00 18.67
N LEU A 33 -2.58 -8.51 19.01
CA LEU A 33 -3.38 -9.11 20.08
C LEU A 33 -3.87 -10.51 19.71
N GLY A 34 -4.11 -10.80 18.43
CA GLY A 34 -4.48 -12.13 17.95
C GLY A 34 -3.44 -13.20 18.25
N LYS A 35 -2.17 -12.82 18.40
CA LYS A 35 -1.07 -13.70 18.80
C LYS A 35 -0.94 -13.89 20.32
N VAL A 36 -1.66 -13.10 21.12
CA VAL A 36 -1.60 -13.19 22.58
C VAL A 36 -2.56 -14.26 23.08
N GLU A 37 -2.02 -15.40 23.51
CA GLU A 37 -2.82 -16.53 23.98
C GLU A 37 -3.66 -16.18 25.23
N THR A 38 -3.05 -15.47 26.18
CA THR A 38 -3.66 -15.11 27.47
C THR A 38 -4.81 -14.12 27.31
N LYS A 39 -6.05 -14.62 27.27
CA LYS A 39 -7.27 -13.82 27.07
C LYS A 39 -7.40 -12.59 27.99
N PRO A 40 -7.13 -12.67 29.32
CA PRO A 40 -7.19 -11.49 30.17
C PRO A 40 -6.25 -10.33 29.74
N ILE A 41 -5.14 -10.62 29.07
CA ILE A 41 -4.24 -9.58 28.55
C ILE A 41 -4.93 -8.84 27.40
N ARG A 42 -5.56 -9.56 26.46
CA ARG A 42 -6.32 -8.95 25.36
C ARG A 42 -7.46 -8.08 25.86
N GLU A 43 -8.23 -8.56 26.84
CA GLU A 43 -9.32 -7.81 27.46
C GLU A 43 -8.83 -6.51 28.13
N ARG A 44 -7.70 -6.57 28.85
CA ARG A 44 -7.08 -5.38 29.46
C ARG A 44 -6.62 -4.38 28.39
N MET A 45 -6.00 -4.85 27.32
CA MET A 45 -5.56 -3.99 26.22
C MET A 45 -6.73 -3.31 25.52
N LEU A 46 -7.82 -4.03 25.22
CA LEU A 46 -9.05 -3.44 24.66
C LEU A 46 -9.58 -2.30 25.52
N ALA A 47 -9.52 -2.48 26.83
CA ALA A 47 -10.04 -1.49 27.76
C ALA A 47 -9.11 -0.27 27.95
N LEU A 48 -7.79 -0.43 27.71
CA LEU A 48 -6.85 0.69 27.55
C LEU A 48 -7.07 1.43 26.23
N ILE A 49 -7.26 0.71 25.12
CA ILE A 49 -7.58 1.31 23.81
C ILE A 49 -8.88 2.13 23.91
N ALA A 50 -9.87 1.66 24.67
CA ALA A 50 -11.11 2.40 24.91
C ALA A 50 -10.93 3.71 25.70
N GLN A 51 -9.78 3.93 26.35
CA GLN A 51 -9.43 5.24 26.92
C GLN A 51 -8.96 6.22 25.86
N VAL A 52 -8.42 5.72 24.75
CA VAL A 52 -7.97 6.51 23.59
C VAL A 52 -9.14 6.82 22.67
N ASP A 53 -9.82 5.79 22.20
CA ASP A 53 -11.02 5.89 21.36
C ASP A 53 -11.91 4.64 21.50
N LYS A 54 -13.22 4.85 21.64
CA LYS A 54 -14.17 3.74 21.85
C LYS A 54 -14.49 2.99 20.56
N ALA A 55 -14.54 3.68 19.43
CA ALA A 55 -14.84 3.03 18.14
C ALA A 55 -13.69 2.11 17.72
N LEU A 56 -12.44 2.58 17.87
CA LEU A 56 -11.23 1.80 17.71
C LEU A 56 -11.27 0.53 18.56
N ALA A 57 -11.53 0.66 19.87
CA ALA A 57 -11.60 -0.50 20.76
C ALA A 57 -12.65 -1.52 20.32
N ASN A 58 -13.81 -1.07 19.85
CA ASN A 58 -14.87 -1.96 19.37
C ASN A 58 -14.48 -2.68 18.08
N GLN A 59 -13.88 -1.99 17.11
CA GLN A 59 -13.40 -2.58 15.86
C GLN A 59 -12.32 -3.64 16.11
N VAL A 60 -11.39 -3.36 17.04
CA VAL A 60 -10.37 -4.33 17.46
C VAL A 60 -11.01 -5.52 18.18
N ALA A 61 -11.98 -5.27 19.08
CA ALA A 61 -12.66 -6.33 19.83
C ALA A 61 -13.44 -7.28 18.91
N GLU A 62 -14.20 -6.74 17.96
CA GLU A 62 -14.92 -7.51 16.93
C GLU A 62 -13.95 -8.40 16.15
N GLY A 63 -12.84 -7.83 15.72
CA GLY A 63 -11.79 -8.54 15.00
C GLY A 63 -11.10 -9.67 15.77
N LEU A 64 -11.16 -9.64 17.09
CA LEU A 64 -10.62 -10.67 18.00
C LEU A 64 -11.70 -11.64 18.50
N GLY A 65 -12.97 -11.45 18.12
CA GLY A 65 -14.10 -12.22 18.67
C GLY A 65 -14.35 -11.96 20.16
N LEU A 66 -14.06 -10.75 20.64
CA LEU A 66 -14.19 -10.33 22.04
C LEU A 66 -15.17 -9.16 22.18
N LYS A 67 -15.48 -8.80 23.44
CA LYS A 67 -16.19 -7.57 23.78
C LYS A 67 -15.25 -6.67 24.57
N VAL A 68 -15.35 -5.36 24.36
CA VAL A 68 -14.64 -4.40 25.20
C VAL A 68 -15.18 -4.51 26.63
N PRO A 69 -14.34 -4.80 27.64
CA PRO A 69 -14.81 -4.92 29.02
C PRO A 69 -15.45 -3.62 29.53
N SER A 70 -16.66 -3.71 30.09
CA SER A 70 -17.36 -2.56 30.68
C SER A 70 -16.78 -2.13 32.03
N LYS A 71 -15.99 -3.00 32.67
CA LYS A 71 -15.31 -2.77 33.95
C LYS A 71 -13.91 -3.36 33.86
N LEU A 72 -12.90 -2.59 34.25
CA LEU A 72 -11.58 -3.11 34.61
C LEU A 72 -11.42 -3.10 36.12
N ASP A 73 -10.64 -4.04 36.61
CA ASP A 73 -10.06 -3.94 37.95
C ASP A 73 -9.23 -2.66 38.04
N LYS A 74 -9.44 -1.90 39.12
CA LYS A 74 -8.62 -0.75 39.48
C LYS A 74 -7.55 -1.19 40.49
N PRO A 75 -6.38 -0.52 40.53
CA PRO A 75 -5.97 0.63 39.73
C PRO A 75 -5.55 0.25 38.29
N LEU A 76 -5.87 1.09 37.31
CA LEU A 76 -5.59 0.82 35.88
C LEU A 76 -4.11 0.52 35.58
N ASN A 77 -3.20 1.20 36.29
CA ASN A 77 -1.76 1.05 36.14
C ASN A 77 -1.15 -0.08 37.00
N MET A 78 -1.97 -0.75 37.83
CA MET A 78 -1.57 -1.80 38.80
C MET A 78 -0.35 -1.43 39.68
N SER A 79 0.02 -0.15 39.72
CA SER A 79 1.26 0.35 40.29
C SER A 79 0.94 1.52 41.22
N ILE A 80 1.04 1.27 42.51
CA ILE A 80 0.81 2.24 43.58
C ILE A 80 1.93 2.08 44.62
N PRO A 81 2.47 3.18 45.17
CA PRO A 81 3.34 3.11 46.34
C PRO A 81 2.63 2.44 47.51
N ALA A 82 3.37 1.82 48.42
CA ALA A 82 2.82 1.08 49.56
C ALA A 82 1.91 1.94 50.47
N ASP A 83 2.19 3.24 50.54
CA ASP A 83 1.47 4.27 51.30
C ASP A 83 0.64 5.22 50.41
N GLY A 84 0.55 4.95 49.10
CA GLY A 84 -0.11 5.81 48.13
C GLY A 84 -1.62 5.58 48.04
N ASP A 85 -2.42 6.66 48.08
CA ASP A 85 -3.86 6.59 47.79
C ASP A 85 -4.09 6.23 46.31
N PRO A 86 -4.66 5.05 45.97
CA PRO A 86 -4.82 4.61 44.58
C PRO A 86 -5.56 5.60 43.69
N ARG A 87 -6.45 6.42 44.26
CA ARG A 87 -7.22 7.45 43.53
C ARG A 87 -6.33 8.54 42.97
N LYS A 88 -5.21 8.86 43.63
CA LYS A 88 -4.27 9.91 43.22
C LYS A 88 -3.33 9.48 42.09
N PHE A 89 -3.19 8.17 41.88
CA PHE A 89 -2.33 7.57 40.85
C PHE A 89 -3.12 7.07 39.63
N GLN A 90 -4.43 7.33 39.56
CA GLN A 90 -5.21 7.01 38.36
C GLN A 90 -4.90 8.01 37.22
N PRO A 91 -4.94 7.54 35.96
CA PRO A 91 -4.84 8.42 34.81
C PRO A 91 -5.90 9.52 34.86
N LYS A 92 -5.51 10.73 34.50
CA LYS A 92 -6.38 11.90 34.40
C LYS A 92 -6.76 12.13 32.94
N ARG A 93 -8.04 12.41 32.70
CA ARG A 93 -8.49 12.93 31.41
C ARG A 93 -8.12 14.40 31.34
N VAL A 94 -7.25 14.73 30.40
CA VAL A 94 -6.84 16.11 30.12
C VAL A 94 -7.40 16.50 28.77
N SER A 95 -8.11 17.62 28.73
CA SER A 95 -8.56 18.21 27.47
C SER A 95 -7.38 18.93 26.83
N GLN A 96 -7.06 18.56 25.59
CA GLN A 96 -6.10 19.31 24.78
C GLN A 96 -6.82 20.44 24.04
N GLY A 97 -6.11 21.53 23.76
CA GLY A 97 -6.65 22.62 22.93
C GLY A 97 -6.64 22.30 21.42
N ILE A 98 -6.11 21.15 21.03
CA ILE A 98 -5.94 20.69 19.66
C ILE A 98 -6.56 19.29 19.58
N GLU A 99 -7.47 19.09 18.62
CA GLU A 99 -8.19 17.82 18.45
C GLU A 99 -7.53 16.89 17.41
N ASN A 100 -6.85 17.47 16.41
CA ASN A 100 -6.06 16.77 15.39
C ASN A 100 -4.89 17.64 14.90
N SER A 101 -3.88 17.01 14.30
CA SER A 101 -2.74 17.66 13.67
C SER A 101 -2.33 16.89 12.42
N PRO A 102 -2.53 17.44 11.20
CA PRO A 102 -2.18 16.76 9.95
C PRO A 102 -0.71 16.31 9.86
N ALA A 103 0.19 16.98 10.57
CA ALA A 103 1.62 16.62 10.63
C ALA A 103 1.88 15.25 11.30
N LEU A 104 0.90 14.69 12.02
CA LEU A 104 0.97 13.37 12.65
C LEU A 104 0.47 12.23 11.77
N SER A 105 -0.13 12.55 10.62
CA SER A 105 -0.46 11.57 9.57
C SER A 105 0.69 11.52 8.57
N MET A 106 0.95 10.35 7.99
CA MET A 106 1.84 10.19 6.84
C MET A 106 1.12 10.59 5.54
N VAL A 107 -0.14 10.19 5.36
CA VAL A 107 -0.93 10.46 4.15
C VAL A 107 -1.33 11.93 4.03
N ASN A 108 -1.81 12.51 5.12
CA ASN A 108 -2.26 13.90 5.20
C ASN A 108 -1.13 14.87 5.59
N ASN A 109 0.11 14.40 5.67
CA ASN A 109 1.22 15.26 6.06
C ASN A 109 1.40 16.38 5.02
N PRO A 110 1.38 17.66 5.42
CA PRO A 110 1.63 18.75 4.49
C PRO A 110 3.07 18.77 3.95
N ASN A 111 4.00 18.08 4.63
CA ASN A 111 5.41 18.01 4.23
C ASN A 111 5.76 16.74 3.44
N PHE A 112 4.80 15.85 3.16
CA PHE A 112 5.06 14.67 2.34
C PHE A 112 5.26 15.09 0.87
N PRO A 113 6.36 14.69 0.20
CA PRO A 113 6.60 15.06 -1.18
C PRO A 113 5.69 14.23 -2.10
N LYS A 114 4.61 14.84 -2.60
CA LYS A 114 3.59 14.17 -3.44
C LYS A 114 3.90 14.15 -4.93
N ASP A 115 4.92 14.89 -5.37
CA ASP A 115 5.17 15.16 -6.78
C ASP A 115 6.53 14.59 -7.24
N THR A 116 6.97 13.47 -6.65
CA THR A 116 8.26 12.89 -7.02
C THR A 116 8.28 11.37 -6.94
N ILE A 117 8.99 10.77 -7.89
CA ILE A 117 9.28 9.33 -7.93
C ILE A 117 10.78 9.03 -7.86
N LYS A 118 11.59 10.03 -7.49
CA LYS A 118 13.04 9.85 -7.36
C LYS A 118 13.34 8.68 -6.44
N THR A 119 14.26 7.82 -6.85
CA THR A 119 14.70 6.59 -6.15
C THR A 119 13.70 5.43 -6.10
N ARG A 120 12.45 5.61 -6.56
CA ARG A 120 11.45 4.53 -6.63
C ARG A 120 11.91 3.44 -7.60
N LYS A 121 11.68 2.17 -7.27
CA LYS A 121 12.00 1.02 -8.12
C LYS A 121 10.75 0.51 -8.83
N ILE A 122 10.76 0.52 -10.16
CA ILE A 122 9.62 0.13 -10.99
C ILE A 122 9.96 -1.18 -11.68
N ALA A 123 9.15 -2.21 -11.48
CA ALA A 123 9.31 -3.51 -12.12
C ALA A 123 8.69 -3.49 -13.53
N PHE A 124 9.47 -3.93 -14.52
CA PHE A 124 9.03 -4.14 -15.90
C PHE A 124 8.91 -5.65 -16.10
N LEU A 125 7.68 -6.17 -16.19
CA LEU A 125 7.46 -7.59 -16.41
C LEU A 125 7.53 -7.91 -17.90
N VAL A 126 8.55 -8.65 -18.32
CA VAL A 126 8.79 -8.96 -19.73
C VAL A 126 9.22 -10.40 -19.93
N ALA A 127 8.91 -10.95 -21.10
CA ALA A 127 9.45 -12.19 -21.62
C ALA A 127 9.93 -11.97 -23.07
N ASP A 128 10.50 -13.00 -23.71
CA ASP A 128 10.91 -12.91 -25.12
C ASP A 128 9.72 -12.48 -26.01
N GLY A 129 9.98 -11.57 -26.96
CA GLY A 129 8.96 -10.97 -27.82
C GLY A 129 8.17 -9.83 -27.17
N PHE A 130 8.76 -9.11 -26.21
CA PHE A 130 8.19 -7.88 -25.64
C PHE A 130 8.22 -6.72 -26.65
N ASP A 131 7.36 -5.72 -26.44
CA ASP A 131 7.38 -4.47 -27.22
C ASP A 131 8.61 -3.62 -26.85
N ASP A 132 9.61 -3.63 -27.73
CA ASP A 132 10.90 -2.95 -27.54
C ASP A 132 10.75 -1.43 -27.36
N VAL A 133 9.86 -0.83 -28.16
CA VAL A 133 9.65 0.62 -28.20
C VAL A 133 8.99 1.05 -26.90
N ALA A 134 7.93 0.35 -26.48
CA ALA A 134 7.23 0.63 -25.23
C ALA A 134 8.16 0.51 -24.00
N VAL A 135 9.01 -0.52 -23.96
CA VAL A 135 10.01 -0.67 -22.88
C VAL A 135 11.01 0.48 -22.88
N SER A 136 11.59 0.82 -24.03
CA SER A 136 12.56 1.90 -24.16
C SER A 136 11.97 3.25 -23.73
N ASP A 137 10.79 3.60 -24.24
CA ASP A 137 10.16 4.90 -23.99
C ASP A 137 9.74 5.06 -22.53
N MET A 138 9.12 4.02 -21.93
CA MET A 138 8.75 4.06 -20.52
C MET A 138 9.98 4.07 -19.59
N LYS A 139 11.03 3.30 -19.90
CA LYS A 139 12.30 3.36 -19.15
C LYS A 139 12.88 4.78 -19.17
N LYS A 140 12.94 5.39 -20.35
CA LYS A 140 13.44 6.76 -20.53
C LYS A 140 12.63 7.77 -19.73
N ALA A 141 11.31 7.72 -19.78
CA ALA A 141 10.44 8.63 -19.03
C ALA A 141 10.64 8.50 -17.51
N LEU A 142 10.60 7.27 -16.98
CA LEU A 142 10.75 7.01 -15.55
C LEU A 142 12.15 7.37 -15.02
N MET A 143 13.20 7.05 -15.78
CA MET A 143 14.57 7.39 -15.41
C MET A 143 14.83 8.91 -15.47
N THR A 144 14.21 9.62 -16.41
CA THR A 144 14.25 11.09 -16.47
C THR A 144 13.58 11.71 -15.24
N ALA A 145 12.49 11.11 -14.76
CA ALA A 145 11.84 11.48 -13.49
C ALA A 145 12.61 11.01 -12.22
N GLY A 146 13.71 10.28 -12.39
CA GLY A 146 14.64 9.85 -11.34
C GLY A 146 14.31 8.51 -10.67
N ALA A 147 13.40 7.72 -11.24
CA ALA A 147 13.13 6.35 -10.81
C ALA A 147 14.15 5.35 -11.39
N LEU A 148 14.17 4.15 -10.82
CA LEU A 148 14.95 3.01 -11.28
C LEU A 148 14.03 2.03 -11.99
N ALA A 149 14.28 1.77 -13.27
CA ALA A 149 13.54 0.78 -14.04
C ALA A 149 14.27 -0.57 -14.00
N MET A 150 13.60 -1.60 -13.46
CA MET A 150 14.18 -2.93 -13.25
C MET A 150 13.40 -3.96 -14.05
N THR A 151 14.10 -4.78 -14.81
CA THR A 151 13.50 -5.80 -15.68
C THR A 151 13.31 -7.11 -14.90
N VAL A 152 12.10 -7.66 -14.89
CA VAL A 152 11.75 -8.93 -14.22
C VAL A 152 11.17 -9.88 -15.26
N ALA A 153 11.68 -11.11 -15.30
CA ALA A 153 11.40 -12.04 -16.40
C ALA A 153 11.34 -13.52 -15.96
N PRO A 154 10.92 -14.46 -16.83
CA PRO A 154 10.94 -15.89 -16.51
C PRO A 154 12.34 -16.44 -16.15
N ARG A 155 13.39 -15.87 -16.75
CA ARG A 155 14.78 -16.26 -16.55
C ARG A 155 15.70 -15.06 -16.52
N LEU A 156 16.86 -15.22 -15.88
CA LEU A 156 17.96 -14.27 -16.01
C LEU A 156 18.61 -14.36 -17.40
N GLY A 157 19.50 -13.40 -17.69
CA GLY A 157 20.21 -13.31 -18.96
C GLY A 157 19.60 -12.26 -19.87
N VAL A 158 19.76 -12.47 -21.18
CA VAL A 158 19.23 -11.57 -22.22
C VAL A 158 17.91 -12.11 -22.76
N LEU A 159 16.96 -11.21 -22.95
CA LEU A 159 15.70 -11.41 -23.65
C LEU A 159 15.75 -10.64 -24.97
N THR A 160 15.08 -11.16 -25.98
CA THR A 160 14.96 -10.50 -27.29
C THR A 160 13.55 -9.99 -27.47
N GLY A 161 13.37 -8.70 -27.76
CA GLY A 161 12.05 -8.13 -28.02
C GLY A 161 11.56 -8.40 -29.45
N ALA A 162 10.35 -7.94 -29.76
CA ALA A 162 9.66 -8.24 -31.01
C ALA A 162 10.40 -7.72 -32.27
N ASN A 163 11.13 -6.62 -32.12
CA ASN A 163 11.96 -6.01 -33.18
C ASN A 163 13.44 -6.43 -33.09
N GLY A 164 13.79 -7.32 -32.16
CA GLY A 164 15.14 -7.83 -32.00
C GLY A 164 16.02 -7.06 -31.01
N GLU A 165 15.50 -6.06 -30.29
CA GLU A 165 16.30 -5.38 -29.27
C GLU A 165 16.54 -6.30 -28.08
N GLU A 166 17.72 -6.21 -27.50
CA GLU A 166 18.11 -7.03 -26.36
C GLU A 166 17.85 -6.30 -25.04
N CYS A 167 17.19 -6.96 -24.10
CA CYS A 167 17.03 -6.47 -22.74
C CYS A 167 17.55 -7.49 -21.74
N LYS A 168 18.45 -7.05 -20.84
CA LYS A 168 18.91 -7.88 -19.73
C LYS A 168 17.84 -7.96 -18.65
N ALA A 169 17.56 -9.16 -18.17
CA ALA A 169 16.75 -9.38 -16.97
C ALA A 169 17.58 -9.10 -15.71
N ASP A 170 17.09 -8.18 -14.87
CA ASP A 170 17.71 -7.86 -13.58
C ASP A 170 17.29 -8.86 -12.50
N PHE A 171 16.06 -9.36 -12.59
CA PHE A 171 15.50 -10.39 -11.72
C PHE A 171 14.79 -11.45 -12.56
N SER A 172 14.82 -12.70 -12.09
CA SER A 172 13.81 -13.67 -12.51
C SER A 172 12.60 -13.60 -11.58
N PHE A 173 11.45 -14.16 -11.99
CA PHE A 173 10.29 -14.32 -11.10
C PHE A 173 10.58 -15.18 -9.86
N LEU A 174 11.60 -16.04 -9.91
CA LEU A 174 12.05 -16.82 -8.77
C LEU A 174 12.81 -15.97 -7.73
N THR A 175 13.53 -14.93 -8.17
CA THR A 175 14.38 -14.10 -7.32
C THR A 175 13.81 -12.71 -7.04
N GLY A 176 12.75 -12.33 -7.74
CA GLY A 176 12.07 -11.05 -7.61
C GLY A 176 10.60 -11.26 -7.25
N SER A 177 10.13 -10.51 -6.24
CA SER A 177 8.71 -10.42 -5.88
C SER A 177 8.27 -8.96 -5.94
N SER A 178 6.97 -8.72 -6.11
CA SER A 178 6.43 -7.37 -6.21
C SER A 178 6.87 -6.50 -5.03
N VAL A 179 6.99 -7.06 -3.82
CA VAL A 179 7.32 -6.35 -2.57
C VAL A 179 8.66 -5.60 -2.62
N LEU A 180 9.56 -5.95 -3.55
CA LEU A 180 10.84 -5.27 -3.76
C LEU A 180 10.72 -3.96 -4.58
N PHE A 181 9.54 -3.71 -5.14
CA PHE A 181 9.27 -2.62 -6.08
C PHE A 181 8.10 -1.75 -5.60
N ASP A 182 8.13 -0.49 -6.01
CA ASP A 182 7.13 0.52 -5.69
C ASP A 182 5.94 0.49 -6.68
N ALA A 183 6.18 0.10 -7.94
CA ALA A 183 5.15 -0.02 -8.97
C ALA A 183 5.52 -1.07 -10.04
N VAL A 184 4.55 -1.41 -10.88
CA VAL A 184 4.68 -2.44 -11.93
C VAL A 184 4.25 -1.88 -13.28
N TYR A 185 5.02 -2.17 -14.32
CA TYR A 185 4.65 -1.91 -15.70
C TYR A 185 4.74 -3.21 -16.51
N VAL A 186 3.71 -3.49 -17.32
CA VAL A 186 3.67 -4.64 -18.23
C VAL A 186 3.53 -4.10 -19.67
N PRO A 187 4.60 -4.06 -20.47
CA PRO A 187 4.52 -3.67 -21.87
C PRO A 187 3.77 -4.72 -22.70
N GLY A 188 3.37 -4.32 -23.92
CA GLY A 188 2.80 -5.22 -24.91
C GLY A 188 3.82 -6.22 -25.50
N GLY A 189 3.48 -6.72 -26.68
CA GLY A 189 4.20 -7.81 -27.34
C GLY A 189 3.50 -9.14 -27.12
N ASP A 190 2.79 -9.63 -28.14
CA ASP A 190 1.88 -10.77 -28.02
C ASP A 190 2.55 -12.03 -27.49
N ALA A 191 3.79 -12.30 -27.94
CA ALA A 191 4.57 -13.45 -27.49
C ALA A 191 4.97 -13.31 -26.00
N SER A 192 5.42 -12.12 -25.60
CA SER A 192 5.76 -11.84 -24.19
C SER A 192 4.53 -11.96 -23.29
N VAL A 193 3.40 -11.35 -23.69
CA VAL A 193 2.14 -11.41 -22.93
C VAL A 193 1.63 -12.85 -22.83
N ALA A 194 1.68 -13.63 -23.92
CA ALA A 194 1.29 -15.04 -23.89
C ALA A 194 2.18 -15.86 -22.94
N ALA A 195 3.49 -15.62 -22.92
CA ALA A 195 4.41 -16.27 -22.00
C ALA A 195 4.12 -15.89 -20.53
N LEU A 196 3.91 -14.60 -20.26
CA LEU A 196 3.55 -14.12 -18.91
C LEU A 196 2.20 -14.66 -18.43
N GLN A 197 1.25 -14.89 -19.34
CA GLN A 197 -0.03 -15.54 -19.00
C GLN A 197 0.13 -17.01 -18.61
N GLY A 198 1.16 -17.68 -19.14
CA GLY A 198 1.51 -19.05 -18.78
C GLY A 198 2.37 -19.18 -17.52
N GLU A 199 2.81 -18.06 -16.93
CA GLU A 199 3.72 -18.00 -15.79
C GLU A 199 2.96 -17.61 -14.50
N PRO A 200 2.67 -18.57 -13.59
CA PRO A 200 1.88 -18.30 -12.37
C PRO A 200 2.51 -17.21 -11.49
N GLU A 201 3.83 -17.16 -11.43
CA GLU A 201 4.58 -16.23 -10.61
C GLU A 201 4.45 -14.80 -11.15
N ALA A 202 4.35 -14.60 -12.47
CA ALA A 202 4.08 -13.31 -13.08
C ALA A 202 2.66 -12.83 -12.74
N LEU A 203 1.67 -13.73 -12.77
CA LEU A 203 0.29 -13.42 -12.37
C LEU A 203 0.21 -13.05 -10.89
N ASN A 204 0.86 -13.82 -10.02
CA ASN A 204 0.94 -13.53 -8.60
C ASN A 204 1.66 -12.18 -8.34
N PHE A 205 2.68 -11.84 -9.13
CA PHE A 205 3.38 -10.57 -9.01
C PHE A 205 2.45 -9.37 -9.21
N VAL A 206 1.61 -9.42 -10.26
CA VAL A 206 0.65 -8.34 -10.56
C VAL A 206 -0.48 -8.31 -9.52
N ASP A 207 -1.02 -9.46 -9.15
CA ASP A 207 -2.06 -9.58 -8.11
C ASP A 207 -1.57 -9.04 -6.75
N GLU A 208 -0.36 -9.41 -6.34
CA GLU A 208 0.27 -8.93 -5.12
C GLU A 208 0.51 -7.41 -5.17
N ALA A 209 0.95 -6.88 -6.32
CA ALA A 209 1.10 -5.44 -6.50
C ALA A 209 -0.25 -4.70 -6.38
N TYR A 210 -1.32 -5.28 -6.94
CA TYR A 210 -2.67 -4.72 -6.90
C TYR A 210 -3.22 -4.71 -5.48
N LYS A 211 -3.13 -5.85 -4.76
CA LYS A 211 -3.52 -6.00 -3.36
C LYS A 211 -2.73 -5.06 -2.43
N HIS A 212 -1.45 -4.84 -2.73
CA HIS A 212 -0.62 -3.87 -2.02
C HIS A 212 -0.84 -2.42 -2.47
N CYS A 213 -1.88 -2.14 -3.26
CA CYS A 213 -2.27 -0.79 -3.68
C CYS A 213 -1.20 -0.03 -4.46
N LYS A 214 -0.27 -0.71 -5.16
CA LYS A 214 0.80 -0.09 -5.96
C LYS A 214 0.29 0.41 -7.29
N ALA A 215 0.91 1.46 -7.83
CA ALA A 215 0.64 1.86 -9.21
C ALA A 215 0.98 0.69 -10.16
N ILE A 216 0.10 0.42 -11.12
CA ILE A 216 0.29 -0.63 -12.13
C ILE A 216 -0.04 -0.02 -13.48
N ALA A 217 0.81 -0.23 -14.47
CA ALA A 217 0.56 0.21 -15.85
C ALA A 217 0.66 -0.95 -16.84
N ALA A 218 -0.12 -0.89 -17.92
CA ALA A 218 0.05 -1.80 -19.06
C ALA A 218 -0.25 -1.14 -20.40
N THR A 219 0.45 -1.57 -21.45
CA THR A 219 0.20 -1.14 -22.84
C THR A 219 -0.11 -2.31 -23.77
N GLY A 220 -0.81 -2.04 -24.88
CA GLY A 220 -1.11 -3.01 -25.93
C GLY A 220 -1.81 -4.28 -25.41
N ALA A 221 -1.33 -5.45 -25.83
CA ALA A 221 -1.90 -6.74 -25.44
C ALA A 221 -1.89 -7.02 -23.92
N ALA A 222 -1.02 -6.35 -23.16
CA ALA A 222 -0.93 -6.52 -21.71
C ALA A 222 -2.11 -5.90 -20.95
N VAL A 223 -2.90 -5.01 -21.57
CA VAL A 223 -4.14 -4.48 -20.95
C VAL A 223 -5.10 -5.61 -20.59
N GLY A 224 -5.24 -6.61 -21.46
CA GLY A 224 -6.07 -7.79 -21.21
C GLY A 224 -5.57 -8.66 -20.06
N LEU A 225 -4.26 -8.62 -19.75
CA LEU A 225 -3.71 -9.29 -18.57
C LEU A 225 -4.20 -8.62 -17.29
N LEU A 226 -4.21 -7.28 -17.24
CA LEU A 226 -4.61 -6.52 -16.05
C LEU A 226 -6.11 -6.62 -15.73
N ALA A 227 -6.95 -6.78 -16.75
CA ALA A 227 -8.39 -6.95 -16.58
C ALA A 227 -8.74 -8.12 -15.62
N ARG A 228 -7.90 -9.17 -15.58
CA ARG A 228 -8.08 -10.32 -14.68
C ARG A 228 -8.00 -9.97 -13.19
N PHE A 229 -7.24 -8.94 -12.83
CA PHE A 229 -7.01 -8.57 -11.42
C PHE A 229 -7.96 -7.48 -10.93
N GLN A 230 -8.54 -6.70 -11.85
CA GLN A 230 -9.50 -5.65 -11.51
C GLN A 230 -10.92 -6.18 -11.32
N GLY A 231 -11.23 -7.38 -11.81
CA GLY A 231 -12.58 -7.95 -11.76
C GLY A 231 -13.62 -7.04 -12.42
N GLU A 232 -14.79 -6.87 -11.80
CA GLU A 232 -15.85 -5.95 -12.27
C GLU A 232 -15.44 -4.46 -12.25
N LYS A 233 -14.35 -4.11 -11.55
CA LYS A 233 -13.81 -2.74 -11.50
C LYS A 233 -12.87 -2.42 -12.67
N SER A 234 -12.71 -3.35 -13.64
CA SER A 234 -11.83 -3.20 -14.80
C SER A 234 -12.21 -1.99 -15.64
N THR A 235 -11.28 -1.05 -15.78
CA THR A 235 -11.47 0.20 -16.55
C THR A 235 -10.85 0.16 -17.91
N ASP A 236 -11.09 -0.91 -18.67
CA ASP A 236 -10.81 -0.86 -20.10
C ASP A 236 -11.90 -0.01 -20.79
N THR A 237 -11.90 1.29 -20.47
CA THR A 237 -12.69 2.35 -21.09
C THR A 237 -11.93 2.99 -22.26
N ASN A 238 -10.78 2.41 -22.65
CA ASN A 238 -9.94 2.92 -23.73
C ASN A 238 -10.77 2.98 -25.02
N THR A 239 -10.88 4.18 -25.57
CA THR A 239 -11.46 4.42 -26.90
C THR A 239 -10.39 4.94 -27.83
N SER A 240 -10.67 4.99 -29.14
CA SER A 240 -9.74 5.63 -30.10
C SER A 240 -9.49 7.10 -29.79
N ASP A 241 -10.43 7.76 -29.11
CA ASP A 241 -10.40 9.20 -28.85
C ASP A 241 -9.81 9.53 -27.47
N ASP A 242 -9.79 8.55 -26.56
CA ASP A 242 -9.14 8.61 -25.25
C ASP A 242 -8.38 7.30 -25.01
N PRO A 243 -7.11 7.23 -25.46
CA PRO A 243 -6.34 5.99 -25.44
C PRO A 243 -5.82 5.65 -24.04
N VAL A 244 -5.85 6.57 -23.06
CA VAL A 244 -5.29 6.38 -21.73
C VAL A 244 -6.39 6.34 -20.67
N ALA A 245 -6.78 5.15 -20.23
CA ALA A 245 -7.62 4.99 -19.04
C ALA A 245 -6.77 4.90 -17.77
N ALA A 246 -7.21 5.59 -16.72
CA ALA A 246 -6.64 5.48 -15.39
C ALA A 246 -7.75 5.34 -14.34
N ASN A 247 -7.64 4.34 -13.48
CA ASN A 247 -8.53 4.17 -12.34
C ASN A 247 -7.79 3.59 -11.14
N GLN A 248 -7.90 4.26 -10.00
CA GLN A 248 -7.32 3.79 -8.73
C GLN A 248 -5.85 3.34 -8.86
N GLY A 249 -5.06 4.04 -9.68
CA GLY A 249 -3.64 3.74 -9.89
C GLY A 249 -3.35 2.60 -10.86
N VAL A 250 -4.34 2.08 -11.56
CA VAL A 250 -4.16 1.23 -12.74
C VAL A 250 -4.25 2.12 -13.98
N VAL A 251 -3.19 2.13 -14.79
CA VAL A 251 -3.09 2.97 -16.00
C VAL A 251 -2.94 2.07 -17.22
N THR A 252 -3.81 2.19 -18.20
CA THR A 252 -3.84 1.30 -19.36
C THR A 252 -3.96 2.07 -20.66
N SER A 253 -3.25 1.61 -21.70
CA SER A 253 -3.46 2.08 -23.08
C SER A 253 -3.39 0.90 -24.04
N ARG A 254 -4.30 0.82 -25.02
CA ARG A 254 -4.19 -0.21 -26.08
C ARG A 254 -3.16 0.14 -27.16
N GLU A 255 -2.60 1.34 -27.10
CA GLU A 255 -1.58 1.84 -28.01
C GLU A 255 -0.18 1.75 -27.38
N SER A 256 0.82 2.29 -28.09
CA SER A 256 2.18 2.45 -27.57
C SER A 256 2.26 3.45 -26.42
N VAL A 257 3.42 3.53 -25.77
CA VAL A 257 3.68 4.53 -24.71
C VAL A 257 3.68 5.93 -25.32
N THR A 258 2.81 6.80 -24.81
CA THR A 258 2.80 8.25 -25.11
C THR A 258 3.34 9.04 -23.93
N ASP A 259 3.69 10.31 -24.15
CA ASP A 259 4.10 11.21 -23.06
C ASP A 259 3.00 11.36 -21.99
N ASP A 260 1.73 11.45 -22.42
CA ASP A 260 0.58 11.51 -21.51
C ASP A 260 0.43 10.23 -20.68
N PHE A 261 0.56 9.05 -21.31
CA PHE A 261 0.52 7.77 -20.59
C PHE A 261 1.63 7.67 -19.54
N ALA A 262 2.85 8.05 -19.92
CA ALA A 262 3.99 8.05 -18.99
C ALA A 262 3.78 9.04 -17.84
N LEU A 263 3.26 10.24 -18.12
CA LEU A 263 2.95 11.25 -17.12
C LEU A 263 1.92 10.75 -16.11
N VAL A 264 0.79 10.20 -16.58
CA VAL A 264 -0.27 9.66 -15.72
C VAL A 264 0.26 8.53 -14.83
N PHE A 265 1.13 7.66 -15.36
CA PHE A 265 1.75 6.61 -14.55
C PHE A 265 2.75 7.16 -13.52
N ILE A 266 3.56 8.17 -13.88
CA ILE A 266 4.46 8.86 -12.96
C ILE A 266 3.68 9.50 -11.80
N GLU A 267 2.58 10.19 -12.11
CA GLU A 267 1.70 10.81 -11.11
C GLU A 267 1.08 9.76 -10.18
N ALA A 268 0.64 8.63 -10.72
CA ALA A 268 0.12 7.51 -9.93
C ALA A 268 1.19 6.96 -8.96
N ILE A 269 2.44 6.76 -9.42
CA ILE A 269 3.54 6.31 -8.55
C ILE A 269 3.84 7.35 -7.45
N ALA A 270 3.77 8.64 -7.77
CA ALA A 270 4.06 9.73 -6.84
C ALA A 270 3.07 9.79 -5.66
N GLN A 271 1.84 9.29 -5.84
CA GLN A 271 0.86 9.13 -4.76
C GLN A 271 1.24 8.04 -3.72
N HIS A 272 2.36 7.34 -3.92
CA HIS A 272 2.85 6.22 -3.12
C HIS A 272 2.00 4.95 -3.21
N ARG A 273 0.70 5.03 -2.88
CA ARG A 273 -0.29 3.95 -2.97
C ARG A 273 -1.69 4.52 -3.23
N HIS A 274 -2.55 3.69 -3.80
CA HIS A 274 -3.96 4.02 -4.08
C HIS A 274 -4.87 3.30 -3.09
N TRP A 275 -5.09 3.96 -1.95
CA TRP A 275 -5.75 3.42 -0.76
C TRP A 275 -7.22 3.05 -0.99
N GLU A 276 -7.85 3.57 -2.04
CA GLU A 276 -9.22 3.24 -2.43
C GLU A 276 -9.39 1.75 -2.78
N ARG A 277 -8.28 1.05 -3.09
CA ARG A 277 -8.25 -0.40 -3.37
C ARG A 277 -8.18 -1.28 -2.14
N GLU A 278 -7.97 -0.72 -0.95
CA GLU A 278 -7.93 -1.50 0.29
C GLU A 278 -9.34 -2.00 0.72
N ARG A 279 -10.40 -1.55 0.02
CA ARG A 279 -11.81 -1.80 0.32
C ARG A 279 -12.42 -2.98 -0.45
#